data_AF-A0A9J7M148-F1
#
_entry.id   AF-A0A9J7M148-F1
#
_cell.length_a   1.000
_cell.length_b   1.000
_cell.length_c   1.000
_cell.angle_alpha   90.00
_cell.angle_beta   90.00
_cell.angle_gamma   90.00
#
_symmetry.space_group_name_H-M   'P 1'
#
loop_
_entity.id
_entity.type
_entity.pdbx_description
1 polymer ?
#
loop_
_entity_poly.entity_id
_entity_poly.type
_entity_poly.pdbx_seq_one_letter_code
_entity_poly.pdbx_strand_id
1 'polypeptide(L)'
;MAQEKKEVLVVFDFDNTIIDEDGDTWVTKLAPAGQAPHWLQQTYRNGYWTQYMENIFRYLHDSGTTPDDILDSLKKIPFTKNMRNVLKFIASNSAKFDCIVISDSNTVFIETILKAAVKKS
;
A
#
# COMPACT_ATOMS: atom_id res chain seq x y z
N MET A 1 -22.62 -26.26 -14.65
CA MET A 1 -21.54 -26.29 -13.64
C MET A 1 -22.06 -25.54 -12.44
N ALA A 2 -22.25 -26.20 -11.30
CA ALA A 2 -22.65 -25.51 -10.08
C ALA A 2 -21.46 -24.65 -9.60
N GLN A 3 -21.70 -23.37 -9.34
CA GLN A 3 -20.72 -22.51 -8.68
C GLN A 3 -20.51 -23.09 -7.28
N GLU A 4 -19.32 -23.64 -6.99
CA GLU A 4 -18.99 -24.03 -5.62
C GLU A 4 -19.07 -22.78 -4.74
N LYS A 5 -19.97 -22.84 -3.76
CA LYS A 5 -20.24 -21.71 -2.86
C LYS A 5 -19.11 -21.66 -1.85
N LYS A 6 -18.25 -20.64 -1.97
CA LYS A 6 -17.25 -20.34 -0.95
C LYS A 6 -17.95 -20.16 0.40
N GLU A 7 -17.40 -20.77 1.45
CA GLU A 7 -18.03 -20.83 2.77
C GLU A 7 -17.71 -19.59 3.60
N VAL A 8 -16.54 -18.98 3.38
CA VAL A 8 -16.00 -17.89 4.21
C VAL A 8 -15.42 -16.79 3.33
N LEU A 9 -15.89 -15.55 3.52
CA LEU A 9 -15.27 -14.35 2.96
C LEU A 9 -14.31 -13.75 3.98
N VAL A 10 -13.04 -13.62 3.60
CA VAL A 10 -12.01 -12.91 4.35
C VAL A 10 -11.85 -11.52 3.75
N VAL A 11 -11.91 -10.50 4.60
CA VAL A 11 -11.79 -9.09 4.22
C VAL A 11 -10.60 -8.51 4.97
N PHE A 12 -9.66 -7.92 4.24
CA PHE A 12 -8.52 -7.22 4.83
C PHE A 12 -8.58 -5.73 4.51
N ASP A 13 -8.22 -4.90 5.49
CA ASP A 13 -7.64 -3.59 5.22
C ASP A 13 -6.21 -3.75 4.69
N PHE A 14 -5.59 -2.68 4.19
CA PHE A 14 -4.29 -2.72 3.56
C PHE A 14 -3.18 -2.10 4.41
N ASP A 15 -3.21 -0.79 4.62
CA ASP A 15 -2.22 -0.06 5.41
C ASP A 15 -2.25 -0.52 6.87
N ASN A 16 -1.07 -0.68 7.48
CA ASN A 16 -0.91 -1.21 8.85
C ASN A 16 -1.61 -2.57 9.12
N THR A 17 -2.04 -3.29 8.07
CA THR A 17 -2.74 -4.57 8.17
C THR A 17 -2.07 -5.63 7.31
N ILE A 18 -2.08 -5.45 5.99
CA ILE A 18 -1.34 -6.34 5.06
C ILE A 18 0.12 -5.95 5.02
N ILE A 19 0.36 -4.64 4.93
CA ILE A 19 1.69 -4.04 5.02
C ILE A 19 1.93 -3.45 6.40
N ASP A 20 3.19 -3.46 6.83
CA ASP A 20 3.59 -3.05 8.19
C ASP A 20 3.84 -1.53 8.28
N GLU A 21 3.23 -0.76 7.39
CA GLU A 21 3.45 0.66 7.16
C GLU A 21 2.18 1.30 6.59
N ASP A 22 2.17 2.63 6.53
CA ASP A 22 1.21 3.44 5.78
C ASP A 22 1.80 3.77 4.40
N GLY A 23 1.14 3.28 3.34
CA GLY A 23 1.59 3.41 1.96
C GLY A 23 1.60 4.85 1.43
N ASP A 24 0.70 5.70 1.91
CA ASP A 24 0.65 7.12 1.54
C ASP A 24 1.88 7.84 2.09
N THR A 25 2.18 7.66 3.38
CA THR A 25 3.31 8.35 4.01
C THR A 25 4.67 7.73 3.66
N TRP A 26 4.71 6.46 3.24
CA TRP A 26 5.94 5.77 2.84
C TRP A 26 6.74 6.54 1.78
N VAL A 27 6.06 7.17 0.82
CA VAL A 27 6.71 7.89 -0.29
C VAL A 27 7.48 9.12 0.20
N THR A 28 7.19 9.65 1.39
CA THR A 28 7.94 10.78 1.97
C THR A 28 9.41 10.46 2.23
N LYS A 29 9.77 9.17 2.34
CA LYS A 29 11.15 8.68 2.46
C LYS A 29 11.99 8.96 1.21
N LEU A 30 11.35 9.28 0.07
CA LEU A 30 12.02 9.69 -1.17
C LEU A 30 12.41 11.17 -1.20
N ALA A 31 11.96 11.96 -0.22
CA ALA A 31 12.41 13.33 -0.10
C ALA A 31 13.93 13.40 0.08
N PRO A 32 14.61 14.46 -0.37
CA PRO A 32 16.08 14.60 -0.26
C PRO A 32 16.63 14.39 1.17
N ALA A 33 15.86 14.77 2.19
CA ALA A 33 16.23 14.61 3.60
C ALA A 33 15.68 13.32 4.25
N GLY A 34 15.12 12.40 3.46
CA GLY A 34 14.41 11.21 3.95
C GLY A 34 13.05 11.49 4.59
N GLN A 35 12.59 12.74 4.57
CA GLN A 35 11.30 13.17 5.10
C GLN A 35 10.86 14.49 4.46
N ALA A 36 9.57 14.78 4.50
CA ALA A 36 9.03 16.07 4.09
C ALA A 36 9.58 17.21 4.97
N PRO A 37 9.91 18.39 4.41
CA PRO A 37 10.36 19.52 5.21
C PRO A 37 9.24 20.06 6.11
N HIS A 38 9.62 20.67 7.24
CA HIS A 38 8.66 21.11 8.26
C HIS A 38 7.56 22.05 7.73
N TRP A 39 7.92 22.99 6.85
CA TRP A 39 6.94 23.91 6.24
C TRP A 39 5.87 23.16 5.42
N LEU A 40 6.23 22.02 4.83
CA LEU A 40 5.31 21.20 4.03
C LEU A 40 4.41 20.38 4.94
N GLN A 41 4.95 19.81 6.02
CA GLN A 41 4.17 19.12 7.05
C GLN A 41 3.07 20.02 7.64
N GLN A 42 3.36 21.32 7.81
CA GLN A 42 2.41 22.33 8.29
C GLN A 42 1.28 22.65 7.30
N THR A 43 1.34 22.16 6.06
CA THR A 43 0.24 22.36 5.09
C THR A 43 -0.96 21.45 5.36
N TYR A 44 -0.80 20.41 6.19
CA TYR A 44 -1.89 19.53 6.58
C TYR A 44 -2.98 20.31 7.32
N ARG A 45 -4.24 20.05 6.92
CA ARG A 45 -5.44 20.56 7.58
C ARG A 45 -6.36 19.38 7.87
N ASN A 46 -7.00 19.39 9.03
CA ASN A 46 -7.90 18.31 9.42
C ASN A 46 -8.97 18.05 8.35
N GLY A 47 -9.08 16.81 7.87
CA GLY A 47 -9.99 16.42 6.79
C GLY A 47 -9.51 16.66 5.36
N TYR A 48 -8.29 17.19 5.16
CA TYR A 48 -7.72 17.50 3.84
C TYR A 48 -6.46 16.67 3.55
N TRP A 49 -6.51 15.37 3.87
CA TRP A 49 -5.39 14.44 3.67
C TRP A 49 -4.96 14.36 2.21
N THR A 50 -5.91 14.22 1.29
CA THR A 50 -5.61 14.13 -0.15
C THR A 50 -4.85 15.36 -0.66
N GLN A 51 -5.29 16.56 -0.28
CA GLN A 51 -4.61 17.80 -0.67
C GLN A 51 -3.22 17.94 -0.03
N TYR A 52 -3.06 17.43 1.20
CA TYR A 52 -1.75 17.36 1.82
C TYR A 52 -0.81 16.43 1.03
N MET A 53 -1.28 15.23 0.66
CA MET A 53 -0.50 14.30 -0.15
C MET A 53 -0.21 14.83 -1.55
N GLU A 54 -1.12 15.59 -2.17
CA GLU A 54 -0.84 16.31 -3.43
C GLU A 54 0.36 17.27 -3.28
N ASN A 55 0.46 18.00 -2.17
CA ASN A 55 1.61 18.87 -1.90
C ASN A 55 2.90 18.06 -1.72
N ILE A 56 2.83 16.89 -1.07
CA ILE A 56 3.96 15.95 -0.95
C ILE A 56 4.42 15.49 -2.33
N PHE A 57 3.51 15.00 -3.18
CA PHE A 57 3.89 14.52 -4.53
C PHE A 57 4.47 15.63 -5.40
N ARG A 58 3.94 16.85 -5.32
CA ARG A 58 4.51 18.01 -6.00
C ARG A 58 5.92 18.32 -5.52
N TYR A 59 6.14 18.33 -4.20
CA TYR A 59 7.48 18.53 -3.64
C TYR A 59 8.48 17.44 -4.08
N LEU A 60 8.06 16.18 -4.09
CA LEU A 60 8.89 15.06 -4.57
C LEU A 60 9.25 15.25 -6.05
N HIS A 61 8.28 15.57 -6.89
CA HIS A 61 8.50 15.86 -8.30
C HIS A 61 9.47 17.03 -8.52
N ASP A 62 9.29 18.14 -7.80
CA ASP A 62 10.16 19.31 -7.88
C ASP A 62 11.59 19.02 -7.36
N SER A 63 11.72 18.00 -6.51
CA SER A 63 13.01 17.48 -6.03
C SER A 63 13.65 16.43 -6.96
N GLY A 64 13.03 16.14 -8.11
CA GLY A 64 13.53 15.21 -9.12
C GLY A 64 13.09 13.75 -8.93
N THR A 65 12.19 13.44 -7.99
CA THR A 65 11.63 12.09 -7.84
C THR A 65 10.72 11.77 -9.03
N THR A 66 10.95 10.64 -9.68
CA THR A 66 10.15 10.16 -10.79
C THR A 66 9.00 9.26 -10.33
N PRO A 67 7.97 9.03 -11.17
CA PRO A 67 6.96 8.01 -10.89
C PRO A 67 7.55 6.62 -10.67
N ASP A 68 8.60 6.25 -11.41
CA ASP A 68 9.26 4.95 -11.27
C ASP A 68 9.96 4.81 -9.91
N ASP A 69 10.58 5.89 -9.40
CA ASP A 69 11.18 5.90 -8.05
C ASP A 69 10.13 5.63 -6.96
N ILE A 70 8.93 6.22 -7.12
CA ILE A 70 7.80 5.98 -6.22
C ILE A 70 7.39 4.51 -6.28
N LEU A 71 7.13 3.98 -7.48
CA LEU A 71 6.72 2.59 -7.64
C LEU A 71 7.79 1.61 -7.12
N ASP A 72 9.07 1.87 -7.36
CA ASP A 72 10.17 1.04 -6.86
C ASP A 72 10.34 1.13 -5.35
N SER A 73 10.05 2.28 -4.74
CA SER A 73 10.02 2.43 -3.29
C SER A 73 8.90 1.59 -2.67
N LEU A 74 7.69 1.63 -3.24
CA LEU A 74 6.54 0.88 -2.74
C LEU A 74 6.81 -0.64 -2.72
N LYS A 75 7.54 -1.18 -3.71
CA LYS A 75 7.93 -2.60 -3.78
C LYS A 75 8.82 -3.07 -2.61
N LYS A 76 9.37 -2.13 -1.83
CA LYS A 76 10.25 -2.39 -0.68
C LYS A 76 9.50 -2.36 0.65
N ILE A 77 8.21 -1.98 0.66
CA ILE A 77 7.39 -1.97 1.87
C ILE A 77 7.33 -3.38 2.47
N PRO A 78 7.65 -3.54 3.77
CA PRO A 78 7.53 -4.81 4.46
C PRO A 78 6.06 -5.21 4.62
N PHE A 79 5.81 -6.52 4.56
CA PHE A 79 4.52 -7.07 4.95
C PHE A 79 4.48 -7.22 6.46
N THR A 80 3.31 -7.06 7.06
CA THR A 80 3.11 -7.35 8.48
C THR A 80 3.57 -8.77 8.80
N LYS A 81 4.12 -8.97 10.00
CA LYS A 81 4.68 -10.26 10.42
C LYS A 81 3.69 -11.40 10.15
N ASN A 82 4.16 -12.46 9.49
CA ASN A 82 3.38 -13.63 9.09
C ASN A 82 2.24 -13.40 8.07
N MET A 83 1.98 -12.18 7.61
CA MET A 83 0.88 -11.91 6.67
C MET A 83 1.00 -12.73 5.38
N ARG A 84 2.23 -12.89 4.87
CA ARG A 84 2.48 -13.75 3.70
C ARG A 84 2.04 -15.20 3.92
N ASN A 85 2.18 -15.73 5.13
CA ASN A 85 1.74 -17.09 5.46
C ASN A 85 0.22 -17.18 5.51
N VAL A 86 -0.44 -16.15 6.06
CA VAL A 86 -1.92 -16.05 6.07
C VAL A 86 -2.47 -16.02 4.65
N LEU A 87 -1.94 -15.13 3.79
CA LEU A 87 -2.37 -15.02 2.41
C LEU A 87 -2.12 -16.32 1.61
N LYS A 88 -0.97 -16.97 1.82
CA LYS A 88 -0.68 -18.29 1.22
C LYS A 88 -1.66 -19.37 1.70
N PHE A 89 -1.98 -19.40 2.99
CA PHE A 89 -2.96 -20.35 3.53
C PHE A 89 -4.35 -20.17 2.90
N ILE A 90 -4.81 -18.92 2.79
CA ILE A 90 -6.09 -18.60 2.15
C ILE A 90 -6.09 -19.03 0.68
N ALA A 91 -5.02 -18.72 -0.06
CA ALA A 91 -4.89 -19.10 -1.47
C ALA A 91 -4.88 -20.63 -1.68
N SER A 92 -4.16 -21.37 -0.85
CA SER A 92 -4.12 -22.85 -0.89
C SER A 92 -5.46 -23.49 -0.52
N ASN A 93 -6.38 -22.75 0.10
CA ASN A 93 -7.72 -23.20 0.50
C ASN A 93 -8.82 -22.43 -0.26
N SER A 94 -8.55 -22.04 -1.51
CA SER A 94 -9.44 -21.19 -2.32
C SER A 94 -10.82 -21.80 -2.66
N ALA A 95 -10.99 -23.12 -2.50
CA ALA A 95 -12.31 -23.75 -2.57
C ALA A 95 -13.22 -23.34 -1.38
N LYS A 96 -12.62 -23.04 -0.22
CA LYS A 96 -13.34 -22.67 1.00
C LYS A 96 -13.40 -21.16 1.22
N PHE A 97 -12.31 -20.46 0.89
CA PHE A 97 -12.15 -19.04 1.19
C PHE A 97 -12.28 -18.15 -0.04
N ASP A 98 -13.02 -17.06 0.12
CA ASP A 98 -12.90 -15.88 -0.71
C ASP A 98 -12.08 -14.81 0.01
N CYS A 99 -11.35 -13.99 -0.73
CA CYS A 99 -10.48 -12.98 -0.15
C CYS A 99 -10.60 -11.68 -0.92
N ILE A 100 -10.90 -10.59 -0.22
CA ILE A 100 -10.94 -9.24 -0.78
C ILE A 100 -10.14 -8.27 0.09
N VAL A 101 -9.67 -7.19 -0.53
CA VAL A 101 -9.09 -6.04 0.16
C VAL A 101 -10.09 -4.89 0.06
N ILE A 102 -10.41 -4.26 1.18
CA ILE A 102 -11.19 -3.02 1.25
C ILE A 102 -10.34 -2.01 2.01
N SER A 103 -9.89 -0.97 1.32
CA SER A 103 -9.01 0.04 1.90
C SER A 103 -9.23 1.38 1.21
N ASP A 104 -8.89 2.47 1.91
CA ASP A 104 -8.91 3.84 1.39
C ASP A 104 -7.58 4.25 0.75
N SER A 105 -6.56 3.38 0.78
CA SER A 105 -5.27 3.61 0.10
C SER A 105 -5.41 3.68 -1.42
N ASN A 106 -4.41 4.28 -2.06
CA ASN A 106 -4.33 4.38 -3.51
C ASN A 106 -4.28 2.99 -4.19
N THR A 107 -5.20 2.73 -5.13
CA THR A 107 -5.26 1.47 -5.89
C THR A 107 -3.94 1.14 -6.61
N VAL A 108 -3.25 2.14 -7.17
CA VAL A 108 -1.95 1.94 -7.83
C VAL A 108 -0.92 1.43 -6.83
N PHE A 109 -0.97 1.88 -5.57
CA PHE A 109 -0.02 1.48 -4.54
C PHE A 109 -0.28 0.05 -4.10
N ILE A 110 -1.54 -0.27 -3.79
CA ILE A 110 -1.99 -1.63 -3.46
C ILE A 110 -1.54 -2.61 -4.55
N GLU A 111 -1.87 -2.32 -5.81
CA GLU A 111 -1.51 -3.21 -6.91
C GLU A 111 0.00 -3.37 -7.09
N THR A 112 0.76 -2.28 -6.96
CA THR A 112 2.22 -2.30 -7.13
C THR A 112 2.88 -3.19 -6.09
N ILE A 113 2.49 -3.05 -4.83
CA ILE A 113 3.03 -3.81 -3.70
C ILE A 113 2.64 -5.29 -3.82
N LEU A 114 1.37 -5.59 -4.08
CA LEU A 114 0.89 -6.96 -4.20
C LEU A 114 1.51 -7.69 -5.42
N LYS A 115 1.60 -7.04 -6.59
CA LYS A 115 2.24 -7.61 -7.79
C LYS A 115 3.72 -7.91 -7.55
N ALA A 116 4.42 -7.05 -6.80
CA ALA A 116 5.82 -7.27 -6.46
C ALA A 116 6.04 -8.44 -5.47
N ALA A 117 5.07 -8.70 -4.59
CA ALA A 117 5.10 -9.84 -3.69
C ALA A 117 4.98 -11.18 -4.42
N VAL A 118 4.20 -11.25 -5.50
CA VAL A 118 4.05 -12.48 -6.31
C VAL A 118 5.34 -12.86 -7.02
N LYS A 119 6.09 -11.87 -7.55
CA LYS A 119 7.34 -12.12 -8.30
C LYS A 119 8.53 -12.60 -7.44
N LYS A 120 8.48 -12.40 -6.12
CA LYS A 120 9.54 -12.80 -5.18
C LYS A 120 9.26 -14.14 -4.47
N SER A 121 8.26 -14.89 -4.93
CA SER A 121 7.79 -16.14 -4.31
C SER A 121 8.40 -17.38 -4.95
#